data_AF-A0A2P2FQH8-F1
#
_entry.id   AF-A0A2P2FQH8-F1
#
_cell.length_a   1.000
_cell.length_b   1.000
_cell.length_c   1.000
_cell.angle_alpha   90.00
_cell.angle_beta   90.00
_cell.angle_gamma   90.00
#
_symmetry.space_group_name_H-M   'P 1'
#
loop_
_entity.id
_entity.type
_entity.pdbx_description
1 polymer ?
#
loop_
_entity_poly.entity_id
_entity_poly.type
_entity_poly.pdbx_seq_one_letter_code
_entity_poly.pdbx_strand_id
1 'polypeptide(L)'
;MTERKPTGVSFESWVDRQISAAEAKGEFDDLPGAGKPLPKTDGKDTALAWVVNKVRAEGHDVSALLPPSLAIAKELDDLPDTLARVRREARVREIVEDLNERIRAEHRRPAGGPVLRARPLDVEETVASWREGR
;
A
#
# COMPACT_ATOMS: atom_id res chain seq x y z
N MET A 1 19.38 -0.80 -17.17
CA MET A 1 18.53 -0.45 -18.33
C MET A 1 18.31 -1.73 -19.10
N THR A 2 17.10 -2.31 -19.05
CA THR A 2 16.79 -3.52 -19.84
C THR A 2 16.51 -3.11 -21.28
N GLU A 3 17.18 -3.74 -22.23
CA GLU A 3 16.92 -3.53 -23.65
C GLU A 3 15.50 -3.98 -24.00
N ARG A 4 14.90 -3.44 -25.07
CA ARG A 4 13.60 -3.93 -25.56
C ARG A 4 13.79 -5.11 -26.49
N LYS A 5 12.82 -6.03 -26.47
CA LYS A 5 12.75 -7.16 -27.40
C LYS A 5 12.78 -6.70 -28.87
N PRO A 6 13.68 -7.23 -29.72
CA PRO A 6 13.68 -6.98 -31.17
C PRO A 6 12.48 -7.60 -31.89
N THR A 7 12.05 -6.97 -32.97
CA THR A 7 11.01 -7.49 -33.89
C THR A 7 11.49 -8.77 -34.59
N GLY A 8 10.64 -9.81 -34.64
CA GLY A 8 10.95 -11.09 -35.30
C GLY A 8 11.55 -12.18 -34.41
N VAL A 9 11.87 -11.87 -33.15
CA VAL A 9 12.33 -12.86 -32.15
C VAL A 9 11.13 -13.31 -31.31
N SER A 10 11.08 -14.56 -30.83
CA SER A 10 10.04 -14.96 -29.85
C SER A 10 10.34 -14.35 -28.47
N PHE A 11 9.34 -14.24 -27.59
CA PHE A 11 9.60 -13.65 -26.26
C PHE A 11 10.50 -14.56 -25.42
N GLU A 12 10.23 -15.88 -25.42
CA GLU A 12 11.05 -16.90 -24.77
C GLU A 12 12.52 -16.81 -25.22
N SER A 13 12.79 -16.88 -26.54
CA SER A 13 14.17 -16.82 -27.05
C SER A 13 14.92 -15.53 -26.74
N TRP A 14 14.21 -14.41 -26.59
CA TRP A 14 14.83 -13.14 -26.20
C TRP A 14 15.15 -13.09 -24.70
N VAL A 15 14.26 -13.59 -23.84
CA VAL A 15 14.50 -13.68 -22.39
C VAL A 15 15.62 -14.65 -22.09
N ASP A 16 15.61 -15.84 -22.70
CA ASP A 16 16.64 -16.86 -22.52
C ASP A 16 18.03 -16.31 -22.87
N ARG A 17 18.13 -15.56 -23.98
CA ARG A 17 19.39 -14.92 -24.38
C ARG A 17 19.88 -13.89 -23.35
N GLN A 18 18.98 -13.14 -22.72
CA GLN A 18 19.36 -12.20 -21.67
C GLN A 18 19.82 -12.91 -20.40
N ILE A 19 19.15 -13.99 -20.01
CA ILE A 19 19.54 -14.80 -18.85
C ILE A 19 20.93 -15.40 -19.08
N SER A 20 21.18 -16.08 -20.20
CA SER A 20 22.50 -16.66 -20.49
C SER A 20 23.61 -15.63 -20.60
N ALA A 21 23.31 -14.42 -21.11
CA ALA A 21 24.28 -13.33 -21.14
C ALA A 21 24.61 -12.79 -19.75
N ALA A 22 23.62 -12.71 -18.84
CA ALA A 22 23.83 -12.30 -17.44
C ALA A 22 24.62 -13.36 -16.65
N GLU A 23 24.32 -14.65 -16.87
CA GLU A 23 25.10 -15.77 -16.32
C GLU A 23 26.55 -15.73 -16.78
N ALA A 24 26.80 -15.54 -18.09
CA ALA A 24 28.16 -15.47 -18.64
C ALA A 24 28.98 -14.28 -18.11
N LYS A 25 28.31 -13.23 -17.62
CA LYS A 25 28.93 -12.06 -16.98
C LYS A 25 29.13 -12.23 -15.48
N GLY A 26 28.66 -13.32 -14.89
CA GLY A 26 28.71 -13.56 -13.45
C GLY A 26 27.77 -12.65 -12.65
N GLU A 27 26.71 -12.08 -13.26
CA GLU A 27 25.76 -11.21 -12.55
C GLU A 27 25.02 -11.92 -11.40
N PHE A 28 25.08 -13.26 -11.36
CA PHE A 28 24.52 -14.10 -10.31
C PHE A 28 25.54 -14.64 -9.30
N ASP A 29 26.85 -14.37 -9.46
CA ASP A 29 27.91 -15.02 -8.67
C ASP A 29 28.05 -14.45 -7.24
N ASP A 30 27.72 -13.18 -7.02
CA ASP A 30 27.82 -12.49 -5.72
C ASP A 30 26.49 -11.84 -5.31
N LEU A 31 25.40 -12.60 -5.42
CA LEU A 31 24.09 -12.09 -5.00
C LEU A 31 24.06 -11.84 -3.49
N PRO A 32 23.42 -10.75 -3.03
CA PRO A 32 23.17 -10.52 -1.61
C PRO A 32 22.44 -11.71 -0.97
N GLY A 33 23.15 -12.45 -0.12
CA GLY A 33 22.61 -13.64 0.56
C GLY A 33 23.09 -14.99 0.00
N ALA A 34 23.89 -15.01 -1.07
CA ALA A 34 24.48 -16.24 -1.60
C ALA A 34 25.29 -16.98 -0.51
N GLY A 35 24.96 -18.26 -0.30
CA GLY A 35 25.60 -19.13 0.69
C GLY A 35 25.31 -18.79 2.17
N LYS A 36 24.52 -17.75 2.46
CA LYS A 36 24.15 -17.37 3.82
C LYS A 36 22.88 -18.11 4.25
N PRO A 37 22.72 -18.46 5.54
CA PRO A 37 21.45 -18.99 6.03
C PRO A 37 20.32 -17.99 5.78
N LEU A 38 19.13 -18.50 5.50
CA LEU A 38 17.93 -17.66 5.44
C LEU A 38 17.78 -16.88 6.76
N PRO A 39 17.36 -15.61 6.71
CA PRO A 39 17.07 -14.84 7.93
C PRO A 39 16.10 -15.61 8.82
N LYS A 40 16.32 -15.55 10.14
CA LYS A 40 15.40 -16.19 11.09
C LYS A 40 14.05 -15.48 11.03
N THR A 41 13.05 -16.21 10.55
CA THR A 41 11.64 -15.86 10.63
C THR A 41 11.19 -15.87 12.10
N ASP A 42 10.40 -14.88 12.51
CA ASP A 42 9.83 -14.76 13.86
C ASP A 42 8.61 -15.68 14.11
N GLY A 43 8.33 -16.57 13.16
CA GLY A 43 7.18 -17.49 13.18
C GLY A 43 5.84 -16.84 12.87
N LYS A 44 5.82 -15.53 12.58
CA LYS A 44 4.61 -14.77 12.21
C LYS A 44 4.55 -14.46 10.71
N ASP A 45 5.48 -15.01 9.93
CA ASP A 45 5.51 -14.85 8.48
C ASP A 45 4.23 -15.43 7.87
N THR A 46 3.26 -14.56 7.66
CA THR A 46 2.15 -14.82 6.76
C THR A 46 2.69 -14.99 5.35
N ALA A 47 1.95 -15.69 4.48
CA ALA A 47 2.34 -15.87 3.07
C ALA A 47 2.62 -14.54 2.33
N LEU A 48 2.17 -13.40 2.88
CA LEU A 48 2.33 -12.05 2.35
C LEU A 48 3.49 -11.27 2.98
N ALA A 49 4.24 -11.82 3.94
CA ALA A 49 5.32 -11.10 4.61
C ALA A 49 6.40 -10.60 3.64
N TRP A 50 6.73 -11.38 2.62
CA TRP A 50 7.65 -10.97 1.56
C TRP A 50 7.10 -9.77 0.74
N VAL A 51 5.79 -9.71 0.50
CA VAL A 51 5.13 -8.59 -0.21
C VAL A 51 5.28 -7.31 0.60
N VAL A 52 4.97 -7.38 1.90
CA VAL A 52 5.12 -6.24 2.82
C VAL A 52 6.58 -5.75 2.85
N ASN A 53 7.54 -6.67 2.94
CA ASN A 53 8.97 -6.34 2.95
C ASN A 53 9.40 -5.72 1.62
N LYS A 54 8.89 -6.22 0.49
CA LYS A 54 9.19 -5.69 -0.85
C LYS A 54 8.66 -4.28 -1.03
N VAL A 55 7.39 -4.03 -0.66
CA VAL A 55 6.77 -2.69 -0.70
C VAL A 55 7.54 -1.70 0.15
N ARG A 56 7.94 -2.08 1.37
CA ARG A 56 8.79 -1.25 2.23
C ARG A 56 10.16 -0.96 1.61
N ALA A 57 10.82 -1.98 1.05
CA ALA A 57 12.13 -1.83 0.42
C ALA A 57 12.10 -0.90 -0.81
N GLU A 58 10.96 -0.82 -1.49
CA GLU A 58 10.74 0.11 -2.62
C GLU A 58 10.27 1.51 -2.18
N GLY A 59 10.15 1.75 -0.87
CA GLY A 59 9.72 3.04 -0.32
C GLY A 59 8.23 3.34 -0.46
N HIS A 60 7.42 2.30 -0.69
CA HIS A 60 5.97 2.42 -0.76
C HIS A 60 5.32 2.21 0.60
N ASP A 61 4.20 2.89 0.83
CA ASP A 61 3.40 2.69 2.04
C ASP A 61 2.62 1.37 1.96
N VAL A 62 2.77 0.54 2.99
CA VAL A 62 2.08 -0.74 3.14
C VAL A 62 0.57 -0.54 3.30
N SER A 63 0.12 0.64 3.73
CA SER A 63 -1.30 0.98 3.82
C SER A 63 -2.03 0.83 2.47
N ALA A 64 -1.32 0.97 1.35
CA ALA A 64 -1.86 0.78 0.00
C ALA A 64 -2.28 -0.67 -0.28
N LEU A 65 -1.79 -1.64 0.49
CA LEU A 65 -2.18 -3.05 0.39
C LEU A 65 -3.38 -3.42 1.26
N LEU A 66 -3.89 -2.48 2.08
CA LEU A 66 -4.97 -2.78 3.00
C LEU A 66 -6.28 -3.02 2.23
N PRO A 67 -7.08 -4.03 2.64
CA PRO A 67 -8.47 -4.12 2.21
C PRO A 67 -9.21 -2.80 2.51
N PRO A 68 -10.22 -2.43 1.70
CA PRO A 68 -10.92 -1.16 1.86
C PRO A 68 -11.40 -0.86 3.28
N SER A 69 -11.92 -1.88 3.99
CA SER A 69 -12.38 -1.73 5.37
C SER A 69 -11.27 -1.36 6.36
N LEU A 70 -10.07 -1.93 6.21
CA LEU A 70 -8.91 -1.59 7.05
C LEU A 70 -8.27 -0.27 6.63
N ALA A 71 -8.29 0.07 5.34
CA ALA A 71 -7.84 1.36 4.85
C ALA A 71 -8.69 2.51 5.44
N ILE A 72 -10.02 2.37 5.43
CA ILE A 72 -10.94 3.34 6.05
C ILE A 72 -10.72 3.44 7.56
N ALA A 73 -10.53 2.30 8.25
CA ALA A 73 -10.27 2.31 9.69
C ALA A 73 -8.97 3.06 10.02
N LYS A 74 -7.89 2.80 9.27
CA LYS A 74 -6.63 3.52 9.43
C LYS A 74 -6.79 5.01 9.16
N GLU A 75 -7.52 5.39 8.11
CA GLU A 75 -7.74 6.80 7.78
C GLU A 75 -8.54 7.53 8.87
N LEU A 76 -9.49 6.86 9.52
CA LEU A 76 -10.20 7.41 10.69
C LEU A 76 -9.26 7.63 11.88
N ASP A 77 -8.33 6.70 12.12
CA ASP A 77 -7.32 6.85 13.18
C ASP A 77 -6.36 8.03 12.88
N ASP A 78 -5.99 8.21 11.62
CA ASP A 78 -5.08 9.28 11.16
C ASP A 78 -5.81 10.63 10.92
N LEU A 79 -7.15 10.64 10.98
CA LEU A 79 -7.97 11.82 10.64
C LEU A 79 -7.67 13.04 11.52
N PRO A 80 -7.53 12.93 12.86
CA PRO A 80 -7.22 14.09 13.71
C PRO A 80 -5.92 14.80 13.30
N ASP A 81 -4.85 14.02 13.06
CA ASP A 81 -3.55 14.54 12.62
C ASP A 81 -3.61 15.17 11.22
N THR A 82 -4.45 14.61 10.36
CA THR A 82 -4.71 15.15 9.02
C THR A 82 -5.42 16.50 9.11
N LEU A 83 -6.51 16.59 9.89
CA LEU A 83 -7.30 17.81 10.05
C LEU A 83 -6.52 18.92 10.74
N ALA A 84 -5.64 18.61 11.71
CA ALA A 84 -4.77 19.58 12.37
C ALA A 84 -3.87 20.37 11.38
N ARG A 85 -3.56 19.80 10.22
CA ARG A 85 -2.75 20.44 9.17
C ARG A 85 -3.58 21.28 8.20
N VAL A 86 -4.90 21.14 8.20
CA VAL A 86 -5.81 21.85 7.30
C VAL A 86 -6.10 23.24 7.87
N ARG A 87 -6.07 24.27 7.01
CA ARG A 87 -6.27 25.68 7.42
C ARG A 87 -7.65 26.23 7.08
N ARG A 88 -8.36 25.61 6.14
CA ARG A 88 -9.66 26.07 5.62
C ARG A 88 -10.75 25.09 6.01
N GLU A 89 -11.82 25.59 6.59
CA GLU A 89 -12.96 24.76 6.99
C GLU A 89 -13.62 24.05 5.82
N ALA A 90 -13.79 24.72 4.67
CA ALA A 90 -14.34 24.09 3.47
C ALA A 90 -13.57 22.80 3.13
N ARG A 91 -12.25 22.81 3.30
CA ARG A 91 -11.41 21.64 3.07
C ARG A 91 -11.60 20.55 4.12
N VAL A 92 -11.84 20.91 5.38
CA VAL A 92 -12.19 19.94 6.44
C VAL A 92 -13.49 19.24 6.09
N ARG A 93 -14.52 20.01 5.70
CA ARG A 93 -15.82 19.47 5.29
C ARG A 93 -15.69 18.51 4.11
N GLU A 94 -14.99 18.93 3.06
CA GLU A 94 -14.71 18.07 1.89
C GLU A 94 -14.06 16.73 2.28
N ILE A 95 -13.04 16.74 3.15
CA ILE A 95 -12.35 15.53 3.59
C ILE A 95 -13.30 14.60 4.34
N VAL A 96 -14.08 15.15 5.28
CA VAL A 96 -15.01 14.35 6.10
C VAL A 96 -16.17 13.81 5.27
N GLU A 97 -16.69 14.60 4.33
CA GLU A 97 -17.76 14.19 3.41
C GLU A 97 -17.31 13.07 2.47
N ASP A 98 -16.12 13.18 1.90
CA ASP A 98 -15.52 12.14 1.05
C ASP A 98 -15.30 10.83 1.84
N LEU A 99 -14.74 10.92 3.05
CA LEU A 99 -14.56 9.75 3.92
C LEU A 99 -15.91 9.11 4.26
N ASN A 100 -16.92 9.92 4.56
CA ASN A 100 -18.27 9.45 4.82
C ASN A 100 -18.92 8.77 3.61
N GLU A 101 -18.68 9.26 2.40
CA GLU A 101 -19.13 8.60 1.17
C GLU A 101 -18.49 7.22 1.04
N ARG A 102 -17.18 7.11 1.27
CA ARG A 102 -16.45 5.84 1.22
C ARG A 102 -16.91 4.85 2.29
N ILE A 103 -17.19 5.31 3.51
CA ILE A 103 -17.79 4.48 4.58
C ILE A 103 -19.14 3.91 4.13
N ARG A 104 -20.03 4.76 3.61
CA ARG A 104 -21.35 4.32 3.13
C ARG A 104 -21.24 3.36 1.95
N ALA A 105 -20.32 3.60 1.03
CA ALA A 105 -20.08 2.72 -0.09
C ALA A 105 -19.61 1.33 0.37
N GLU A 106 -18.71 1.29 1.35
CA GLU A 106 -18.20 0.02 1.89
C GLU A 106 -19.28 -0.77 2.64
N HIS A 107 -20.13 -0.11 3.42
CA HIS A 107 -21.27 -0.77 4.06
C HIS A 107 -22.28 -1.39 3.08
N ARG A 108 -22.38 -0.86 1.86
CA ARG A 108 -23.28 -1.39 0.81
C ARG A 108 -22.69 -2.58 0.07
N ARG A 109 -21.38 -2.82 0.19
CA ARG A 109 -20.71 -3.94 -0.49
C ARG A 109 -20.82 -5.21 0.36
N PRO A 110 -20.97 -6.39 -0.28
CA PRO A 110 -20.73 -7.65 0.41
C PRO A 110 -19.32 -7.65 1.00
N ALA A 111 -19.18 -8.08 2.26
CA ALA A 111 -17.90 -8.05 2.94
C ALA A 111 -16.91 -9.01 2.26
N GLY A 112 -15.93 -8.45 1.53
CA GLY A 112 -14.80 -9.18 0.93
C GLY A 112 -13.61 -9.35 1.88
N GLY A 113 -13.74 -8.90 3.13
CA GLY A 113 -12.69 -8.88 4.15
C GLY A 113 -13.27 -8.59 5.54
N PRO A 114 -12.46 -8.14 6.51
CA PRO A 114 -12.94 -7.74 7.82
C PRO A 114 -14.08 -6.72 7.71
N VAL A 115 -15.13 -6.88 8.52
CA VAL A 115 -16.30 -6.01 8.47
C VAL A 115 -15.93 -4.61 8.98
N LEU A 116 -16.25 -3.58 8.19
CA LEU A 116 -16.12 -2.19 8.62
C LEU A 116 -17.14 -1.88 9.73
N ARG A 117 -16.65 -1.57 10.93
CA ARG A 117 -17.50 -1.20 12.08
C ARG A 117 -17.72 0.29 12.25
N ALA A 118 -16.91 1.11 11.57
CA ALA A 118 -17.02 2.56 11.65
C ALA A 118 -18.37 3.05 11.09
N ARG A 119 -18.86 4.16 11.63
CA ARG A 119 -20.04 4.86 11.14
C ARG A 119 -19.61 6.18 10.48
N PRO A 120 -20.42 6.74 9.57
CA PRO A 120 -20.18 8.09 9.08
C PRO A 120 -20.09 9.08 10.25
N LEU A 121 -19.13 9.98 10.17
CA LEU A 121 -18.87 11.05 11.13
C LEU A 121 -19.89 12.19 10.95
N ASP A 122 -20.22 12.88 12.04
CA ASP A 122 -20.93 14.15 11.96
C ASP A 122 -19.95 15.24 11.51
N VAL A 123 -20.29 15.89 10.39
CA VAL A 123 -19.44 16.90 9.76
C VAL A 123 -19.36 18.16 10.63
N GLU A 124 -20.47 18.59 11.22
CA GLU A 124 -20.51 19.81 12.05
C GLU A 124 -19.75 19.59 13.35
N GLU A 125 -19.93 18.43 13.99
CA GLU A 125 -19.20 18.06 15.21
C GLU A 125 -17.69 18.01 14.95
N THR A 126 -17.29 17.39 13.83
CA THR A 126 -15.87 17.29 13.44
C THR A 126 -15.27 18.67 13.16
N VAL A 127 -16.01 19.56 12.47
CA VAL A 127 -15.58 20.93 12.21
C VAL A 127 -15.47 21.74 13.50
N ALA A 128 -16.40 21.59 14.44
CA ALA A 128 -16.37 22.25 15.73
C ALA A 128 -15.12 21.84 16.52
N SER A 129 -14.86 20.53 16.65
CA SER A 129 -13.66 20.00 17.32
C SER A 129 -12.37 20.48 16.67
N TRP A 130 -12.30 20.50 15.33
CA TRP A 130 -11.15 21.05 14.60
C TRP A 130 -10.91 22.55 14.87
N ARG A 131 -11.97 23.36 14.98
CA ARG A 131 -11.84 24.79 15.29
C ARG A 131 -11.35 25.02 16.72
N GLU A 132 -11.77 24.18 17.66
CA GLU A 132 -11.36 24.25 19.08
C GLU A 132 -9.90 23.84 19.29
N GLY A 133 -9.40 22.87 18.51
CA GLY A 133 -8.02 22.39 18.57
C GLY A 133 -7.00 23.23 17.79
N ARG A 134 -7.40 24.38 17.23
CA ARG A 134 -6.56 25.23 16.37
C ARG A 134 -5.78 26.31 17.13
#